data_AF-A0AA87DVR0-F1
#
_entry.id   AF-A0AA87DVR0-F1
#
_cell.length_a   1.000
_cell.length_b   1.000
_cell.length_c   1.000
_cell.angle_alpha   90.00
_cell.angle_beta   90.00
_cell.angle_gamma   90.00
#
_symmetry.space_group_name_H-M   'P 1'
#
loop_
_entity.id
_entity.type
_entity.pdbx_description
1 polymer ?
#
loop_
_entity_poly.entity_id
_entity_poly.type
_entity_poly.pdbx_seq_one_letter_code
_entity_poly.pdbx_strand_id
1 'polypeptide(L)'
;MTRKLAIRLSLLSSIIYIALTILYFTSVISKFNHSDSPSAGAGLGMLLAFLIPHYFMLLIAVIFNIVISLIKFTKNYLIIINIILYIIAGALGFILGFILIISIIFQIIFLIIAYNK
;
A
#
# COMPACT_ATOMS: atom_id res chain seq x y z
N MET A 1 -9.00 22.19 2.74
CA MET A 1 -7.89 21.21 2.56
C MET A 1 -6.85 21.77 1.61
N THR A 2 -5.60 21.99 2.06
CA THR A 2 -4.51 22.48 1.20
C THR A 2 -3.77 21.31 0.54
N ARG A 3 -3.07 21.54 -0.58
CA ARG A 3 -2.28 20.53 -1.30
C ARG A 3 -1.34 19.75 -0.39
N LYS A 4 -0.65 20.48 0.49
CA LYS A 4 0.27 19.92 1.50
C LYS A 4 -0.44 19.02 2.52
N LEU A 5 -1.68 19.34 2.89
CA LEU A 5 -2.49 18.53 3.81
C LEU A 5 -2.89 17.19 3.15
N ALA A 6 -3.24 17.22 1.86
CA ALA A 6 -3.63 16.04 1.10
C ALA A 6 -2.49 15.03 0.95
N ILE A 7 -1.28 15.50 0.67
CA ILE A 7 -0.09 14.65 0.62
C ILE A 7 0.20 14.03 1.99
N ARG A 8 0.12 14.83 3.08
CA ARG A 8 0.32 14.32 4.45
C ARG A 8 -0.72 13.28 4.86
N LEU A 9 -1.97 13.45 4.44
CA LEU A 9 -3.03 12.47 4.66
C LEU A 9 -2.79 11.17 3.87
N SER A 10 -2.31 11.28 2.63
CA SER A 10 -1.89 10.10 1.83
C SER A 10 -0.75 9.33 2.51
N LEU A 11 0.23 10.03 3.08
CA LEU A 11 1.30 9.43 3.89
C LEU A 11 0.78 8.76 5.16
N LEU A 12 -0.09 9.44 5.91
CA LEU A 12 -0.70 8.87 7.12
C LEU A 12 -1.49 7.60 6.80
N SER A 13 -2.25 7.60 5.70
CA SER A 13 -2.96 6.43 5.21
C SER A 13 -2.00 5.29 4.85
N SER A 14 -0.82 5.60 4.30
CA SER A 14 0.21 4.59 4.02
C SER A 14 0.81 3.97 5.28
N ILE A 15 0.97 4.75 6.35
CA ILE A 15 1.43 4.23 7.66
C ILE A 15 0.39 3.29 8.27
N ILE A 16 -0.90 3.69 8.23
CA ILE A 16 -2.01 2.86 8.71
C ILE A 16 -2.07 1.55 7.90
N TYR A 17 -1.87 1.63 6.59
CA TYR A 17 -1.79 0.46 5.72
C TYR A 17 -0.72 -0.53 6.21
N ILE A 18 0.52 -0.05 6.42
CA ILE A 18 1.62 -0.89 6.88
C ILE A 18 1.30 -1.56 8.23
N ALA A 19 0.72 -0.81 9.17
CA ALA A 19 0.34 -1.35 10.48
C ALA A 19 -0.74 -2.45 10.38
N LEU A 20 -1.82 -2.19 9.62
CA LEU A 20 -2.87 -3.18 9.36
C LEU A 20 -2.33 -4.44 8.69
N THR A 21 -1.37 -4.24 7.81
CA THR A 21 -0.78 -5.32 7.05
C THR A 21 0.11 -6.22 7.91
N ILE A 22 0.92 -5.64 8.81
CA ILE A 22 1.69 -6.41 9.80
C ILE A 22 0.74 -7.21 10.70
N LEU A 23 -0.36 -6.62 11.15
CA LEU A 23 -1.38 -7.31 11.96
C LEU A 23 -2.01 -8.49 11.20
N TYR A 24 -2.38 -8.28 9.94
CA TYR A 24 -2.88 -9.34 9.07
C TYR A 24 -1.86 -10.47 8.96
N PHE A 25 -0.59 -10.13 8.76
CA PHE A 25 0.49 -11.09 8.62
C PHE A 25 0.73 -11.95 9.86
N THR A 26 0.84 -11.31 11.03
CA THR A 26 0.98 -12.01 12.31
C THR A 26 -0.20 -12.95 12.56
N SER A 27 -1.41 -12.54 12.18
CA SER A 27 -2.63 -13.36 12.30
C SER A 27 -2.67 -14.52 11.31
N VAL A 28 -2.11 -14.36 10.12
CA VAL A 28 -2.01 -15.42 9.11
C VAL A 28 -0.95 -16.44 9.52
N ILE A 29 0.25 -15.98 9.91
CA ILE A 29 1.35 -16.85 10.36
C ILE A 29 0.95 -17.64 11.61
N SER A 30 0.25 -17.03 12.58
CA SER A 30 -0.18 -17.73 13.79
C SER A 30 -1.14 -18.88 13.52
N LYS A 31 -2.02 -18.74 12.51
CA LYS A 31 -2.92 -19.82 12.05
C LYS A 31 -2.14 -20.96 11.39
N PHE A 32 -1.08 -20.66 10.64
CA PHE A 32 -0.25 -21.67 10.00
C PHE A 32 0.66 -22.42 10.97
N ASN A 33 1.18 -21.76 12.01
CA ASN A 33 1.98 -22.42 13.06
C ASN A 33 1.21 -23.48 13.87
N HIS A 34 -0.12 -23.51 13.77
CA HIS A 34 -0.97 -24.50 14.44
C HIS A 34 -1.56 -25.54 13.47
N SER A 35 -1.13 -25.57 12.21
CA SER A 35 -1.63 -26.48 11.19
C SER A 35 -0.55 -27.47 10.73
N ASP A 36 -0.74 -28.77 11.01
CA ASP A 36 0.19 -29.84 10.61
C ASP A 36 -0.05 -30.36 9.17
N SER A 37 -0.82 -29.65 8.34
CA SER A 37 -1.18 -30.13 7.00
C SER A 37 -0.16 -29.69 5.92
N PRO A 38 0.27 -30.60 5.03
CA PRO A 38 1.16 -30.25 3.90
C PRO A 38 0.61 -29.18 2.96
N SER A 39 -0.73 -29.04 2.90
CA SER A 39 -1.41 -28.00 2.12
C SER A 39 -1.21 -26.59 2.69
N ALA A 40 -0.86 -26.48 3.97
CA ALA A 40 -0.66 -25.20 4.63
C ALA A 40 0.63 -24.50 4.14
N GLY A 41 1.69 -25.26 3.86
CA GLY A 41 2.93 -24.76 3.27
C GLY A 41 2.77 -24.23 1.84
N ALA A 42 1.96 -24.91 1.01
CA ALA A 42 1.66 -24.45 -0.35
C ALA A 42 0.84 -23.15 -0.35
N GLY A 43 -0.12 -23.02 0.57
CA GLY A 43 -0.90 -21.79 0.77
C GLY A 43 -0.04 -20.60 1.20
N LEU A 44 0.92 -20.83 2.11
CA LEU A 44 1.90 -19.81 2.50
C LEU A 44 2.80 -19.38 1.34
N GLY A 45 3.32 -20.34 0.57
CA GLY A 45 4.17 -20.05 -0.59
C GLY A 45 3.46 -19.20 -1.65
N MET A 46 2.20 -19.51 -1.94
CA MET A 46 1.36 -18.73 -2.85
C MET A 46 1.10 -17.32 -2.30
N LEU A 47 0.80 -17.20 -1.01
CA LEU A 47 0.57 -15.90 -0.37
C LEU A 47 1.83 -15.03 -0.44
N LEU A 48 3.01 -15.58 -0.13
CA LEU A 48 4.29 -14.87 -0.27
C LEU A 48 4.57 -14.43 -1.71
N ALA A 49 4.24 -15.26 -2.72
CA ALA A 49 4.52 -14.97 -4.12
C ALA A 49 3.77 -13.73 -4.65
N PHE A 50 2.54 -13.47 -4.19
CA PHE A 50 1.79 -12.25 -4.54
C PHE A 50 2.16 -11.05 -3.66
N LEU A 51 2.56 -11.34 -2.44
CA LEU A 51 2.83 -10.33 -1.42
C LEU A 51 4.16 -9.60 -1.62
N ILE A 52 5.23 -10.33 -1.96
CA ILE A 52 6.56 -9.76 -2.16
C ILE A 52 6.52 -8.67 -3.25
N PRO A 53 5.96 -8.92 -4.45
CA PRO A 53 5.80 -7.88 -5.47
C PRO A 53 4.92 -6.72 -5.01
N HIS A 54 3.83 -7.01 -4.28
CA HIS A 54 2.92 -6.00 -3.76
C HIS A 54 3.63 -5.01 -2.83
N TYR A 55 4.36 -5.50 -1.81
CA TYR A 55 5.07 -4.62 -0.89
C TYR A 55 6.23 -3.89 -1.53
N PHE A 56 6.93 -4.51 -2.46
CA PHE A 56 8.01 -3.84 -3.18
C PHE A 56 7.47 -2.62 -3.92
N MET A 57 6.33 -2.77 -4.60
CA MET A 57 5.67 -1.66 -5.28
C MET A 57 5.15 -0.60 -4.30
N LEU A 58 4.55 -1.03 -3.19
CA LEU A 58 4.02 -0.13 -2.16
C LEU A 58 5.15 0.67 -1.47
N LEU A 59 6.29 0.04 -1.20
CA LEU A 59 7.46 0.70 -0.64
C LEU A 59 7.96 1.82 -1.56
N ILE A 60 8.03 1.55 -2.87
CA ILE A 60 8.40 2.56 -3.87
C ILE A 60 7.38 3.71 -3.86
N ALA A 61 6.08 3.41 -3.83
CA ALA A 61 5.02 4.42 -3.76
C ALA A 61 5.14 5.29 -2.50
N VAL A 62 5.40 4.69 -1.34
CA VAL A 62 5.58 5.43 -0.07
C VAL A 62 6.80 6.34 -0.14
N ILE A 63 7.93 5.88 -0.68
CA ILE A 63 9.13 6.71 -0.87
C ILE A 63 8.81 7.91 -1.77
N PHE A 64 8.11 7.68 -2.89
CA PHE A 64 7.64 8.77 -3.77
C PHE A 64 6.73 9.75 -3.03
N ASN A 65 5.81 9.25 -2.20
CA ASN A 65 4.91 10.06 -1.40
C ASN A 65 5.66 10.95 -0.38
N ILE A 66 6.72 10.41 0.26
CA ILE A 66 7.60 11.16 1.16
C ILE A 66 8.32 12.27 0.39
N VAL A 67 8.91 11.94 -0.76
CA VAL A 67 9.62 12.90 -1.62
C VAL A 67 8.66 14.02 -2.06
N ILE A 68 7.45 13.69 -2.48
CA ILE A 68 6.39 14.64 -2.84
C ILE A 68 6.03 15.55 -1.66
N SER A 69 6.00 15.02 -0.44
CA SER A 69 5.69 15.78 0.77
C SER A 69 6.79 16.75 1.21
N LEU A 70 8.05 16.46 0.88
CA LEU A 70 9.21 17.26 1.28
C LEU A 70 9.53 18.37 0.28
N ILE A 71 9.29 18.13 -1.02
CA ILE A 71 9.58 19.10 -2.06
C ILE A 71 8.53 20.23 -2.04
N LYS A 72 8.99 21.47 -1.85
CA LYS A 72 8.14 22.69 -1.82
C LYS A 72 7.43 22.96 -3.16
N PHE A 73 8.02 22.51 -4.26
CA PHE A 73 7.47 22.54 -5.62
C PHE A 73 7.12 21.13 -6.09
N THR A 74 6.05 20.55 -5.53
CA THR A 74 5.54 19.29 -6.04
C THR A 74 5.12 19.48 -7.50
N LYS A 75 5.87 18.89 -8.43
CA LYS A 75 5.50 18.91 -9.84
C LYS A 75 4.41 17.87 -10.09
N ASN A 76 3.38 18.26 -10.85
CA ASN A 76 2.19 17.44 -11.10
C ASN A 76 2.51 16.03 -11.63
N TYR A 77 3.60 15.88 -12.39
CA TYR A 77 4.05 14.57 -12.87
C TYR A 77 4.43 13.58 -11.76
N LEU A 78 4.97 14.04 -10.63
CA LEU A 78 5.34 13.16 -9.51
C LEU A 78 4.10 12.56 -8.86
N ILE A 79 3.03 13.35 -8.73
CA ILE A 79 1.75 12.88 -8.18
C ILE A 79 1.14 11.83 -9.10
N ILE A 80 1.15 12.06 -10.42
CA ILE A 80 0.66 11.10 -11.41
C ILE A 80 1.43 9.78 -11.33
N ILE A 81 2.77 9.84 -11.33
CA ILE A 81 3.61 8.64 -11.17
C ILE A 81 3.25 7.89 -9.89
N ASN A 82 3.05 8.60 -8.78
CA ASN A 82 2.71 7.97 -7.52
C ASN A 82 1.32 7.31 -7.54
N ILE A 83 0.34 7.91 -8.21
CA ILE A 83 -0.99 7.31 -8.42
C ILE A 83 -0.85 5.99 -9.19
N ILE A 84 -0.03 5.96 -10.26
CA ILE A 84 0.20 4.75 -11.06
C ILE A 84 0.85 3.65 -10.20
N LEU A 85 1.84 4.00 -9.37
CA LEU A 85 2.48 3.05 -8.46
C LEU A 85 1.48 2.43 -7.47
N TYR A 86 0.58 3.23 -6.90
CA TYR A 86 -0.47 2.71 -6.02
C TYR A 86 -1.48 1.82 -6.75
N ILE A 87 -1.82 2.11 -8.02
CA ILE A 87 -2.69 1.25 -8.83
C ILE A 87 -2.02 -0.11 -9.07
N ILE A 88 -0.74 -0.12 -9.44
CA ILE A 88 0.01 -1.37 -9.66
C ILE A 88 0.13 -2.16 -8.36
N ALA A 89 0.44 -1.49 -7.24
CA ALA A 89 0.44 -2.12 -5.92
C ALA A 89 -0.95 -2.72 -5.60
N GLY A 90 -2.04 -1.97 -5.84
CA GLY A 90 -3.41 -2.45 -5.62
C GLY A 90 -3.75 -3.69 -6.44
N ALA A 91 -3.37 -3.72 -7.73
CA ALA A 91 -3.59 -4.87 -8.60
C ALA A 91 -2.82 -6.12 -8.10
N LEU A 92 -1.56 -5.94 -7.68
CA LEU A 92 -0.74 -7.02 -7.11
C LEU A 92 -1.28 -7.52 -5.76
N GLY A 93 -1.90 -6.63 -4.98
CA GLY A 93 -2.43 -6.91 -3.65
C GLY A 93 -3.88 -7.41 -3.63
N PHE A 94 -4.52 -7.61 -4.78
CA PHE A 94 -5.94 -7.96 -4.86
C PHE A 94 -6.30 -9.23 -4.07
N ILE A 95 -5.38 -10.19 -4.02
CA ILE A 95 -5.55 -11.49 -3.32
C ILE A 95 -5.41 -11.35 -1.80
N LEU A 96 -4.86 -10.24 -1.29
CA LEU A 96 -4.51 -10.06 0.13
C LEU A 96 -5.68 -9.63 1.03
N GLY A 97 -6.80 -9.22 0.44
CA GLY A 97 -8.04 -8.96 1.16
C GLY A 97 -8.60 -7.55 0.99
N PHE A 98 -9.91 -7.43 1.20
CA PHE A 98 -10.72 -6.26 0.86
C PHE A 98 -10.32 -4.99 1.63
N ILE A 99 -9.89 -5.13 2.89
CA ILE A 99 -9.47 -4.00 3.75
C ILE A 99 -8.21 -3.31 3.19
N LEU A 100 -7.28 -4.09 2.64
CA LEU A 100 -6.04 -3.56 2.06
C LEU A 100 -6.33 -2.76 0.78
N ILE A 101 -7.24 -3.27 -0.07
CA ILE A 101 -7.66 -2.58 -1.29
C ILE A 101 -8.30 -1.22 -0.97
N ILE A 102 -9.20 -1.17 0.02
CA ILE A 102 -9.86 0.07 0.45
C ILE A 102 -8.82 1.14 0.85
N SER A 103 -7.78 0.75 1.59
CA SER A 103 -6.76 1.70 2.01
C SER A 103 -5.91 2.22 0.85
N ILE A 104 -5.67 1.43 -0.21
CA ILE A 104 -4.99 1.89 -1.43
C ILE A 104 -5.87 2.89 -2.19
N ILE A 105 -7.19 2.64 -2.25
CA ILE A 105 -8.15 3.57 -2.85
C ILE A 105 -8.10 4.92 -2.14
N PHE A 106 -8.06 4.94 -0.80
CA PHE A 106 -7.90 6.19 -0.04
C PHE A 106 -6.60 6.92 -0.37
N GLN A 107 -5.48 6.21 -0.50
CA GLN A 107 -4.18 6.80 -0.87
C GLN A 107 -4.24 7.48 -2.24
N ILE A 108 -4.87 6.82 -3.23
CA ILE A 108 -5.10 7.36 -4.58
C ILE A 108 -6.01 8.59 -4.53
N ILE A 109 -7.15 8.54 -3.81
CA ILE A 109 -8.07 9.67 -3.67
C ILE A 109 -7.36 10.89 -3.08
N PHE A 110 -6.55 10.71 -2.03
CA PHE A 110 -5.81 11.81 -1.43
C PHE A 110 -4.77 12.41 -2.38
N LEU A 111 -4.12 11.59 -3.22
CA LEU A 111 -3.21 12.07 -4.27
C LEU A 111 -3.95 12.82 -5.39
N ILE A 112 -5.13 12.37 -5.81
CA ILE A 112 -5.96 13.07 -6.80
C ILE A 112 -6.40 14.44 -6.25
N ILE A 113 -6.82 14.51 -4.98
CA ILE A 113 -7.16 15.78 -4.33
C ILE A 113 -5.94 16.72 -4.25
N ALA A 114 -4.74 16.17 -4.07
CA ALA A 114 -3.49 16.93 -4.10
C ALA A 114 -3.08 17.38 -5.53
N TYR A 115 -3.55 16.68 -6.56
CA TYR A 115 -3.31 17.04 -7.95
C TYR A 115 -4.20 18.21 -8.41
N ASN A 116 -5.48 18.20 -8.03
CA ASN A 116 -6.48 19.19 -8.42
C ASN A 116 -6.39 20.53 -7.67
N LYS A 117 -5.34 20.76 -6.86
CA LYS A 117 -5.13 21.96 -6.04
C LYS A 117 -3.73 22.51 -6.19
#